data_AF-A0A6L9L2G5-F1
#
_entry.id   AF-A0A6L9L2G5-F1
#
_cell.length_a   1.000
_cell.length_b   1.000
_cell.length_c   1.000
_cell.angle_alpha   90.00
_cell.angle_beta   90.00
_cell.angle_gamma   90.00
#
_symmetry.space_group_name_H-M   'P 1'
#
loop_
_entity.id
_entity.type
_entity.pdbx_description
1 polymer ?
#
loop_
_entity_poly.entity_id
_entity_poly.type
_entity_poly.pdbx_seq_one_letter_code
_entity_poly.pdbx_strand_id
1 'polypeptide(L)'
;MQLTRSFLYYKPPTTEENINAWEKLMSIQIPEQYRTFLLQSNGADGSAEWGFTFTNSAGEKTSDGLFWLYGIEELTGAIKEIKEDEIGGYRPGYHLDELLPIGQNYCHSSITMIGYKGDDYGKIILLDYAGYTDSTGDLMKIYLADSFEDFLQMFYKIPGYDE
;
A
#
# COMPACT_ATOMS: atom_id res chain seq x y z
N MET A 1 0.40 -11.99 18.56
CA MET A 1 0.31 -12.95 17.44
C MET A 1 1.58 -12.77 16.62
N GLN A 2 2.37 -13.83 16.39
CA GLN A 2 3.65 -13.74 15.68
C GLN A 2 3.37 -13.88 14.18
N LEU A 3 3.79 -12.92 13.34
CA LEU A 3 3.61 -12.98 11.88
C LEU A 3 4.51 -14.06 11.28
N THR A 4 4.09 -15.32 11.32
CA THR A 4 4.73 -16.42 10.60
C THR A 4 3.99 -16.65 9.29
N ARG A 5 4.14 -15.71 8.35
CA ARG A 5 3.56 -15.80 7.00
C ARG A 5 4.72 -15.92 6.01
N SER A 6 4.97 -17.13 5.51
CA SER A 6 6.16 -17.52 4.73
C SER A 6 6.22 -16.94 3.30
N PHE A 7 5.46 -15.89 3.01
CA PHE A 7 5.24 -15.35 1.68
C PHE A 7 5.82 -13.96 1.43
N LEU A 8 6.21 -13.28 2.51
CA LEU A 8 6.84 -11.98 2.48
C LEU A 8 8.26 -12.14 3.02
N TYR A 9 9.23 -11.60 2.30
CA TYR A 9 10.57 -11.40 2.85
C TYR A 9 10.51 -10.19 3.77
N TYR A 10 10.17 -10.45 5.04
CA TYR A 10 10.06 -9.45 6.07
C TYR A 10 11.40 -8.78 6.33
N LYS A 11 11.42 -7.45 6.25
CA LYS A 11 12.58 -6.64 6.63
C LYS A 11 12.71 -6.61 8.15
N PRO A 12 13.93 -6.39 8.70
CA PRO A 12 14.11 -6.22 10.14
C PRO A 12 13.13 -5.18 10.71
N PRO A 13 12.51 -5.43 11.87
CA PRO A 13 11.55 -4.49 12.44
C PRO A 13 12.16 -3.12 12.75
N THR A 14 11.32 -2.09 12.66
CA THR A 14 11.70 -0.73 13.10
C THR A 14 11.37 -0.53 14.58
N THR A 15 11.71 0.65 15.12
CA THR A 15 11.46 1.01 16.51
C THR A 15 10.33 2.04 16.63
N GLU A 16 9.70 2.10 17.81
CA GLU A 16 8.74 3.16 18.13
C GLU A 16 9.36 4.56 18.00
N GLU A 17 10.64 4.71 18.34
CA GLU A 17 11.37 5.96 18.19
C GLU A 17 11.44 6.41 16.74
N ASN A 18 11.75 5.50 15.81
CA ASN A 18 11.82 5.79 14.39
C ASN A 18 10.44 6.18 13.84
N ILE A 19 9.39 5.44 14.21
CA ILE A 19 8.02 5.73 13.78
C ILE A 19 7.58 7.11 14.29
N ASN A 20 7.77 7.39 15.58
CA ASN A 20 7.38 8.67 16.18
C ASN A 20 8.18 9.85 15.60
N ALA A 21 9.46 9.65 15.30
CA ALA A 21 10.29 10.66 14.64
C ALA A 21 9.76 10.97 13.22
N TRP A 22 9.39 9.92 12.47
CA TRP A 22 8.81 10.06 11.14
C TRP A 22 7.44 10.75 11.17
N GLU A 23 6.53 10.32 12.05
CA GLU A 23 5.20 10.92 12.21
C GLU A 23 5.28 12.40 12.56
N LYS A 24 6.21 12.76 13.45
CA LYS A 24 6.49 14.16 13.80
C LYS A 24 7.03 14.95 12.61
N LEU A 25 7.97 14.38 11.86
CA LEU A 25 8.56 15.02 10.68
C LEU A 25 7.50 15.28 9.61
N MET A 26 6.63 14.30 9.38
CA MET A 26 5.63 14.34 8.32
C MET A 26 4.31 14.99 8.76
N SER A 27 4.13 15.22 10.06
CA SER A 27 2.84 15.65 10.64
C SER A 27 1.68 14.72 10.27
N ILE A 28 1.96 13.41 10.24
CA ILE A 28 1.03 12.33 9.89
C ILE A 28 1.03 11.32 11.03
N GLN A 29 -0.12 10.74 11.36
CA GLN A 29 -0.22 9.61 12.28
C GLN A 29 -0.45 8.32 11.49
N ILE A 30 0.43 7.34 11.67
CA ILE A 30 0.32 6.04 11.01
C ILE A 30 -0.80 5.23 11.68
N PRO A 31 -1.71 4.62 10.91
CA PRO A 31 -2.74 3.73 11.47
C PRO A 31 -2.16 2.60 12.31
N GLU A 32 -2.80 2.29 13.44
CA GLU A 32 -2.27 1.38 14.47
C GLU A 32 -1.88 -0.01 13.93
N GLN A 33 -2.67 -0.56 13.01
CA GLN A 33 -2.36 -1.87 12.41
C GLN A 33 -1.09 -1.82 11.55
N TYR A 34 -0.89 -0.74 10.79
CA TYR A 34 0.31 -0.57 9.99
C TYR A 34 1.53 -0.27 10.86
N ARG A 35 1.37 0.53 11.93
CA ARG A 35 2.42 0.69 12.97
C ARG A 35 2.83 -0.66 13.55
N THR A 36 1.85 -1.47 13.95
CA THR A 36 2.09 -2.81 14.52
C THR A 36 2.86 -3.69 13.54
N PHE A 37 2.51 -3.64 12.26
CA PHE A 37 3.26 -4.29 11.21
C PHE A 37 4.72 -3.79 11.16
N LEU A 38 4.96 -2.48 11.08
CA LEU A 38 6.31 -1.90 11.01
C LEU A 38 7.21 -2.31 12.19
N LEU A 39 6.63 -2.40 13.40
CA LEU A 39 7.31 -2.85 14.62
C LEU A 39 7.62 -4.35 14.66
N GLN A 40 6.95 -5.14 13.81
CA GLN A 40 7.23 -6.57 13.63
C GLN A 40 8.09 -6.83 12.39
N SER A 41 7.97 -5.97 11.39
CA SER A 41 8.73 -5.97 10.15
C SER A 41 8.64 -4.61 9.46
N ASN A 42 9.78 -3.96 9.22
CA ASN A 42 9.83 -2.62 8.63
C ASN A 42 9.62 -2.66 7.10
N GLY A 43 8.42 -3.06 6.69
CA GLY A 43 8.13 -3.35 5.29
C GLY A 43 8.49 -4.79 4.91
N ALA A 44 8.16 -5.15 3.68
CA ALA A 44 8.40 -6.49 3.18
C ALA A 44 8.52 -6.48 1.67
N ASP A 45 9.33 -7.39 1.15
CA ASP A 45 9.41 -7.62 -0.29
C ASP A 45 8.57 -8.87 -0.62
N GLY A 46 7.63 -8.71 -1.56
CA GLY A 46 6.86 -9.81 -2.12
C GLY A 46 7.71 -10.58 -3.12
N SER A 47 7.64 -11.91 -3.08
CA SER A 47 8.14 -12.70 -4.21
C SER A 47 7.14 -12.64 -5.36
N ALA A 48 7.62 -12.80 -6.60
CA ALA A 48 6.77 -12.87 -7.79
C ALA A 48 5.73 -14.02 -7.76
N GLU A 49 5.78 -14.87 -6.73
CA GLU A 49 4.89 -16.01 -6.53
C GLU A 49 3.61 -15.65 -5.78
N TRP A 50 3.47 -14.42 -5.27
CA TRP A 50 2.32 -14.02 -4.46
C TRP A 50 1.51 -12.91 -5.12
N GLY A 51 0.20 -13.05 -5.04
CA GLY A 51 -0.74 -12.05 -5.50
C GLY A 51 -1.95 -11.96 -4.59
N PHE A 52 -2.83 -11.01 -4.90
CA PHE A 52 -4.12 -10.84 -4.26
C PHE A 52 -5.18 -10.62 -5.34
N THR A 53 -6.43 -10.97 -5.04
CA THR A 53 -7.55 -10.74 -5.96
C THR A 53 -8.44 -9.63 -5.45
N PHE A 54 -8.89 -8.78 -6.34
CA PHE A 54 -9.85 -7.71 -6.06
C PHE A 54 -10.93 -7.68 -7.15
N THR A 55 -11.98 -6.90 -6.92
CA THR A 55 -13.01 -6.64 -7.91
C THR A 55 -12.83 -5.24 -8.47
N ASN A 56 -12.65 -5.12 -9.79
CA ASN A 56 -12.49 -3.83 -10.45
C ASN A 56 -13.83 -3.07 -10.54
N SER A 57 -13.78 -1.83 -11.05
CA SER A 57 -14.98 -0.99 -11.21
C SER A 57 -16.03 -1.56 -12.18
N ALA A 58 -15.66 -2.47 -13.07
CA ALA A 58 -16.58 -3.20 -13.94
C ALA A 58 -17.24 -4.42 -13.28
N GLY A 59 -16.91 -4.71 -12.01
CA GLY A 59 -17.39 -5.89 -11.29
C GLY A 59 -16.64 -7.17 -11.63
N GLU A 60 -15.52 -7.08 -12.35
CA GLU A 60 -14.72 -8.23 -12.76
C GLU A 60 -13.70 -8.57 -11.67
N LYS A 61 -13.48 -9.87 -11.46
CA LYS A 61 -12.42 -10.33 -10.55
C LYS A 61 -11.07 -10.22 -11.27
N THR A 62 -10.19 -9.40 -10.71
CA THR A 62 -8.83 -9.17 -11.18
C THR A 62 -7.83 -9.70 -10.15
N SER A 63 -6.65 -10.09 -10.61
CA SER A 63 -5.52 -10.50 -9.78
C SER A 63 -4.35 -9.57 -10.02
N ASP A 64 -3.60 -9.23 -8.98
CA ASP A 64 -2.36 -8.47 -9.07
C ASP A 64 -1.32 -9.00 -8.08
N GLY A 65 -0.04 -8.74 -8.36
CA GLY A 65 1.09 -9.09 -7.52
C GLY A 65 1.48 -7.91 -6.64
N LEU A 66 1.51 -8.10 -5.32
CA LEU A 66 2.15 -7.12 -4.45
C LEU A 66 3.66 -7.35 -4.51
N PHE A 67 4.39 -6.32 -4.90
CA PHE A 67 5.84 -6.39 -4.99
C PHE A 67 6.52 -5.94 -3.72
N TRP A 68 6.00 -4.89 -3.08
CA TRP A 68 6.73 -4.21 -2.01
C TRP A 68 5.76 -3.56 -1.02
N LEU A 69 5.92 -3.84 0.28
CA LEU A 69 5.35 -3.06 1.39
C LEU A 69 6.44 -2.15 1.98
N TYR A 70 6.15 -0.86 2.06
CA TYR A 70 7.15 0.15 2.39
C TYR A 70 7.52 0.15 3.88
N GLY A 71 8.81 0.09 4.17
CA GLY A 71 9.35 0.45 5.47
C GLY A 71 9.25 1.95 5.73
N ILE A 72 9.47 2.37 6.98
CA ILE A 72 9.32 3.76 7.43
C ILE A 72 10.19 4.74 6.63
N GLU A 73 11.41 4.35 6.27
CA GLU A 73 12.32 5.17 5.48
C GLU A 73 11.83 5.35 4.03
N GLU A 74 11.21 4.31 3.48
CA GLU A 74 10.73 4.23 2.09
C GLU A 74 9.47 5.10 1.89
N LEU A 75 8.63 5.25 2.93
CA LEU A 75 7.44 6.12 2.88
C LEU A 75 7.78 7.55 2.45
N THR A 76 8.90 8.10 2.92
CA THR A 76 9.30 9.48 2.59
C THR A 76 9.62 9.61 1.10
N GLY A 77 10.31 8.60 0.54
CA GLY A 77 10.62 8.52 -0.88
C GLY A 77 9.35 8.42 -1.72
N ALA A 78 8.45 7.50 -1.36
CA ALA A 78 7.18 7.30 -2.05
C ALA A 78 6.30 8.57 -2.05
N ILE A 79 6.15 9.23 -0.91
CA ILE A 79 5.40 10.50 -0.82
C ILE A 79 6.03 11.58 -1.69
N LYS A 80 7.36 11.67 -1.71
CA LYS A 80 8.06 12.66 -2.53
C LYS A 80 7.85 12.41 -4.02
N GLU A 81 8.00 11.16 -4.46
CA GLU A 81 7.77 10.76 -5.86
C GLU A 81 6.35 11.08 -6.31
N ILE A 82 5.34 10.73 -5.51
CA ILE A 82 3.94 11.05 -5.80
C ILE A 82 3.72 12.56 -5.91
N LYS A 83 4.30 13.37 -5.02
CA LYS A 83 4.19 14.84 -5.10
C LYS A 83 4.85 15.40 -6.35
N GLU A 84 5.98 14.84 -6.77
CA GLU A 84 6.65 15.23 -8.01
C GLU A 84 5.78 14.91 -9.23
N ASP A 85 5.10 13.76 -9.24
CA ASP A 85 4.12 13.37 -10.26
C ASP A 85 2.92 14.33 -10.32
N GLU A 86 2.37 14.73 -9.17
CA GLU A 86 1.26 15.69 -9.07
C GLU A 86 1.67 17.08 -9.59
N ILE A 87 2.83 17.59 -9.16
CA ILE A 87 3.36 18.89 -9.60
C ILE A 87 3.68 18.89 -11.10
N GLY A 88 4.21 17.78 -11.61
CA GLY A 88 4.47 17.59 -13.03
C GLY A 88 3.21 17.51 -13.89
N GLY A 89 2.03 17.42 -13.28
CA GLY A 89 0.76 17.28 -13.98
C GLY A 89 0.60 15.93 -14.67
N TYR A 90 1.40 14.93 -14.27
CA TYR A 90 1.34 13.60 -14.87
C TYR A 90 0.09 12.85 -14.40
N ARG A 91 -0.24 12.97 -13.11
CA ARG A 91 -1.35 12.23 -12.46
C ARG A 91 -1.92 13.04 -11.28
N PRO A 92 -3.11 13.64 -11.38
CA PRO A 92 -3.79 14.23 -10.23
C PRO A 92 -4.51 13.16 -9.40
N GLY A 93 -4.89 13.49 -8.15
CA GLY A 93 -5.86 12.68 -7.40
C GLY A 93 -5.27 11.57 -6.53
N TYR A 94 -4.08 11.79 -5.96
CA TYR A 94 -3.52 10.84 -4.99
C TYR A 94 -4.08 10.98 -3.58
N HIS A 95 -4.67 12.14 -3.28
CA HIS A 95 -5.24 12.46 -1.97
C HIS A 95 -4.24 12.21 -0.83
N LEU A 96 -2.98 12.65 -0.98
CA LEU A 96 -1.93 12.48 0.04
C LEU A 96 -2.22 13.19 1.36
N ASP A 97 -3.22 14.06 1.39
CA ASP A 97 -3.75 14.60 2.62
C ASP A 97 -4.56 13.56 3.41
N GLU A 98 -5.11 12.51 2.80
CA GLU A 98 -5.92 11.49 3.48
C GLU A 98 -5.35 10.07 3.38
N LEU A 99 -4.57 9.81 2.34
CA LEU A 99 -4.03 8.51 1.98
C LEU A 99 -2.50 8.50 2.10
N LEU A 100 -1.97 7.42 2.65
CA LEU A 100 -0.54 7.18 2.82
C LEU A 100 -0.13 6.01 1.92
N PRO A 101 0.89 6.14 1.06
CA PRO A 101 1.39 5.02 0.29
C PRO A 101 2.04 4.00 1.22
N ILE A 102 1.68 2.73 1.09
CA ILE A 102 2.20 1.62 1.91
C ILE A 102 2.80 0.50 1.07
N GLY A 103 2.66 0.56 -0.25
CA GLY A 103 3.30 -0.41 -1.11
C GLY A 103 3.08 -0.16 -2.60
N GLN A 104 3.77 -0.96 -3.40
CA GLN A 104 3.70 -0.92 -4.86
C GLN A 104 3.58 -2.32 -5.43
N ASN A 105 2.92 -2.41 -6.58
CA ASN A 105 2.55 -3.65 -7.23
C ASN A 105 3.42 -3.89 -8.48
N TYR A 106 3.57 -5.16 -8.87
CA TYR A 106 4.60 -5.61 -9.85
C TYR A 106 4.28 -5.25 -11.30
N CYS A 107 3.01 -5.41 -11.70
CA CYS A 107 2.63 -5.40 -13.11
C CYS A 107 1.85 -4.15 -13.50
N HIS A 108 1.28 -3.48 -12.52
CA HIS A 108 0.52 -2.27 -12.71
C HIS A 108 1.33 -1.16 -12.08
N SER A 109 1.53 -0.11 -12.86
CA SER A 109 1.78 1.20 -12.31
C SER A 109 0.59 1.43 -11.35
N SER A 110 0.66 1.02 -10.09
CA SER A 110 -0.42 1.20 -9.12
C SER A 110 0.19 1.19 -7.73
N ILE A 111 -0.34 2.03 -6.86
CA ILE A 111 0.14 2.16 -5.49
C ILE A 111 -0.94 1.69 -4.54
N THR A 112 -0.53 0.85 -3.60
CA THR A 112 -1.37 0.48 -2.47
C THR A 112 -1.24 1.55 -1.40
N MET A 113 -2.37 2.12 -0.99
CA MET A 113 -2.49 3.18 -0.01
C MET A 113 -3.26 2.69 1.21
N ILE A 114 -3.00 3.29 2.37
CA ILE A 114 -3.83 3.19 3.57
C ILE A 114 -4.42 4.56 3.90
N GLY A 115 -5.71 4.62 4.23
CA GLY A 115 -6.27 5.86 4.77
C GLY A 115 -5.72 6.14 6.17
N TYR A 116 -5.14 7.32 6.37
CA TYR A 116 -4.56 7.72 7.66
C TYR A 116 -5.37 8.81 8.38
N LYS A 117 -6.39 9.38 7.72
CA LYS A 117 -7.42 10.24 8.33
C LYS A 117 -8.69 10.22 7.47
N GLY A 118 -9.74 10.90 7.94
CA GLY A 118 -11.01 11.03 7.21
C GLY A 118 -11.84 9.75 7.20
N ASP A 119 -12.76 9.66 6.23
CA ASP A 119 -13.76 8.58 6.13
C ASP A 119 -13.15 7.22 5.76
N ASP A 120 -11.92 7.23 5.23
CA ASP A 120 -11.17 6.04 4.82
C ASP A 120 -10.11 5.61 5.84
N TYR A 121 -10.11 6.16 7.06
CA TYR A 121 -9.15 5.77 8.08
C TYR A 121 -9.06 4.25 8.29
N GLY A 122 -7.85 3.70 8.15
CA GLY A 122 -7.53 2.28 8.31
C GLY A 122 -7.79 1.40 7.08
N LYS A 123 -8.54 1.91 6.08
CA LYS A 123 -8.89 1.19 4.87
C LYS A 123 -7.73 1.09 3.89
N ILE A 124 -7.71 0.01 3.11
CA ILE A 124 -6.70 -0.24 2.08
C ILE A 124 -7.28 0.01 0.69
N ILE A 125 -6.61 0.87 -0.07
CA ILE A 125 -7.06 1.36 -1.37
C ILE A 125 -5.94 1.17 -2.37
N LEU A 126 -6.26 0.61 -3.53
CA LEU A 126 -5.35 0.60 -4.68
C LEU A 126 -5.67 1.81 -5.57
N LEU A 127 -4.66 2.60 -5.88
CA LEU A 127 -4.72 3.64 -6.91
C LEU A 127 -4.09 3.09 -8.17
N ASP A 128 -4.89 2.87 -9.21
CA ASP A 128 -4.44 2.31 -10.48
C ASP A 128 -3.99 3.42 -11.45
N TYR A 129 -2.72 3.37 -11.87
CA TYR A 129 -2.15 4.29 -12.86
C TYR A 129 -2.34 3.85 -14.30
N ALA A 130 -3.00 2.72 -14.57
CA ALA A 130 -3.23 2.23 -15.93
C ALA A 130 -4.21 3.08 -16.76
N GLY A 131 -4.49 4.33 -16.33
CA GLY A 131 -5.19 5.35 -17.11
C GLY A 131 -6.68 5.47 -16.81
N TYR A 132 -7.15 4.86 -15.72
CA TYR A 132 -8.53 5.00 -15.29
C TYR A 132 -8.64 6.17 -14.31
N THR A 133 -9.12 7.30 -14.81
CA THR A 133 -9.65 8.36 -13.95
C THR A 133 -11.14 8.13 -13.70
N ASP A 134 -11.62 8.54 -12.54
CA ASP A 134 -13.06 8.59 -12.30
C ASP A 134 -13.71 9.78 -13.04
N SER A 135 -14.98 10.07 -12.73
CA SER A 135 -15.71 11.18 -13.33
C SER A 135 -15.21 12.58 -12.93
N THR A 136 -14.41 12.70 -11.87
CA THR A 136 -13.79 13.98 -11.45
C THR A 136 -12.42 14.18 -12.09
N GLY A 137 -11.87 13.14 -12.73
CA GLY A 137 -10.53 13.17 -13.31
C GLY A 137 -9.44 12.72 -12.33
N ASP A 138 -9.83 12.27 -11.13
CA ASP A 138 -8.91 11.72 -10.13
C ASP A 138 -8.59 10.26 -10.43
N LEU A 139 -7.46 9.77 -9.89
CA LEU A 139 -7.13 8.35 -9.99
C LEU A 139 -8.26 7.50 -9.39
N MET A 140 -8.64 6.44 -10.12
CA MET A 140 -9.65 5.52 -9.64
C MET A 140 -9.20 4.85 -8.34
N LYS A 141 -9.99 5.05 -7.28
CA LYS A 141 -9.84 4.36 -6.00
C LYS A 141 -10.50 2.99 -6.09
N ILE A 142 -9.71 1.93 -5.98
CA ILE A 142 -10.21 0.56 -5.86
C ILE A 142 -10.09 0.15 -4.41
N TYR A 143 -11.24 -0.13 -3.80
CA TYR A 143 -11.28 -0.60 -2.43
C TYR A 143 -10.79 -2.04 -2.31
N LEU A 144 -9.78 -2.28 -1.47
CA LEU A 144 -9.21 -3.61 -1.26
C LEU A 144 -9.71 -4.25 0.04
N ALA A 145 -9.62 -3.54 1.16
CA ALA A 145 -9.94 -4.10 2.47
C ALA A 145 -10.31 -3.04 3.53
N ASP A 146 -11.08 -3.46 4.54
CA ASP A 146 -11.46 -2.63 5.71
C ASP A 146 -10.30 -2.37 6.67
N SER A 147 -9.25 -3.18 6.60
CA SER A 147 -8.10 -3.06 7.49
C SER A 147 -6.82 -3.62 6.85
N PHE A 148 -5.66 -3.26 7.41
CA PHE A 148 -4.37 -3.77 6.95
C PHE A 148 -4.26 -5.28 7.18
N GLU A 149 -4.78 -5.79 8.29
CA GLU A 149 -4.79 -7.23 8.57
C GLU A 149 -5.66 -8.00 7.57
N ASP A 150 -6.84 -7.48 7.22
CA ASP A 150 -7.72 -8.10 6.23
C ASP A 150 -7.05 -8.12 4.86
N PHE A 151 -6.36 -7.05 4.49
CA PHE A 151 -5.57 -6.99 3.27
C PHE A 151 -4.47 -8.06 3.24
N LEU A 152 -3.74 -8.25 4.35
CA LEU A 152 -2.74 -9.31 4.43
C LEU A 152 -3.35 -10.72 4.25
N GLN A 153 -4.63 -10.92 4.55
CA GLN A 153 -5.32 -12.20 4.35
C GLN A 153 -5.77 -12.45 2.91
N MET A 154 -5.74 -11.44 2.04
CA MET A 154 -6.09 -11.58 0.63
C MET A 154 -5.00 -12.28 -0.20
N PHE A 155 -3.78 -12.37 0.35
CA PHE A 155 -2.63 -12.93 -0.36
C PHE A 155 -2.73 -14.44 -0.57
N TYR A 156 -2.42 -14.89 -1.78
CA TYR A 156 -2.36 -16.28 -2.17
C TYR A 156 -1.12 -16.57 -3.03
N LYS A 157 -0.64 -17.82 -2.98
CA LYS A 157 0.43 -18.29 -3.86
C LYS A 157 -0.14 -18.53 -5.25
N ILE A 158 0.45 -17.91 -6.27
CA ILE A 158 0.05 -18.04 -7.67
C ILE A 158 0.33 -19.49 -8.13
N PRO A 159 -0.70 -20.25 -8.57
CA PRO A 159 -0.49 -21.62 -9.05
C PRO A 159 0.43 -21.67 -10.27
N GLY A 160 1.41 -22.58 -10.27
CA GLY A 160 2.36 -22.76 -11.37
C GLY A 160 3.66 -21.95 -11.27
N TYR A 161 3.81 -21.16 -10.21
CA TYR A 161 5.12 -20.68 -9.73
C TYR A 161 5.69 -21.72 -8.75
N ASP A 162 6.34 -22.73 -9.32
CA ASP A 162 7.19 -23.68 -8.60
C ASP A 162 8.64 -23.42 -9.04
N GLU A 163 9.57 -23.37 -8.07
CA GLU A 163 11.02 -23.17 -8.28
C GLU A 163 11.65 -24.20 -9.25
#